data_AF-A0A0U4AAX0-F1
#
_entry.id   AF-A0A0U4AAX0-F1
#
_cell.length_a   1.000
_cell.length_b   1.000
_cell.length_c   1.000
_cell.angle_alpha   90.00
_cell.angle_beta   90.00
_cell.angle_gamma   90.00
#
_symmetry.space_group_name_H-M   'P 1'
#
loop_
_entity.id
_entity.type
_entity.pdbx_description
1 polymer ?
#
loop_
_entity_poly.entity_id
_entity_poly.type
_entity_poly.pdbx_seq_one_letter_code
_entity_poly.pdbx_strand_id
1 'polypeptide(L)'
;MQITLNLPPDFFQHISVELLEAMRRSQAQLAPPAAPSELLTTQMVAARLRRCTKTVNRYIRSGKLHAANYGSPAKADYRVSEKDFHDFYAMNCR
;
A
#
# COMPACT_ATOMS: atom_id res chain seq x y z
N MET A 1 -35.10 46.77 20.81
CA MET A 1 -35.74 45.89 19.80
C MET A 1 -35.25 44.48 20.05
N GLN A 2 -36.14 43.55 20.43
CA GLN A 2 -35.82 42.14 20.65
C GLN A 2 -36.13 41.38 19.36
N ILE A 3 -35.13 40.69 18.80
CA ILE A 3 -35.30 39.83 17.62
C ILE A 3 -35.49 38.41 18.16
N THR A 4 -36.71 37.90 18.11
CA THR A 4 -37.03 36.53 18.52
C THR A 4 -36.88 35.62 17.31
N LEU A 5 -35.81 34.83 17.27
CA LEU A 5 -35.57 33.81 16.25
C LEU A 5 -36.39 32.56 16.60
N ASN A 6 -37.54 32.38 15.94
CA ASN A 6 -38.28 31.13 15.98
C ASN A 6 -37.54 30.09 15.14
N LEU A 7 -36.62 29.36 15.77
CA LEU A 7 -36.00 28.20 15.16
C LEU A 7 -36.95 26.99 15.26
N PRO A 8 -37.16 26.25 14.16
CA PRO A 8 -37.92 25.00 14.21
C PRO A 8 -37.32 24.03 15.24
N PRO A 9 -38.15 23.26 15.97
CA PRO A 9 -37.68 22.36 17.03
C PRO A 9 -36.67 21.31 16.52
N ASP A 10 -36.74 20.95 15.25
CA ASP A 10 -35.93 19.89 14.64
C ASP A 10 -34.66 20.41 13.92
N PHE A 11 -34.44 21.73 13.92
CA PHE A 11 -33.31 22.36 13.23
C PHE A 11 -31.96 21.80 13.68
N PHE A 12 -31.78 21.64 14.99
CA PHE A 12 -30.56 21.08 15.55
C PHE A 12 -30.36 19.60 15.23
N GLN A 13 -31.45 18.86 15.01
CA GLN A 13 -31.37 17.45 14.63
C GLN A 13 -30.84 17.31 13.20
N HIS A 14 -31.37 18.11 12.27
CA HIS A 14 -30.89 18.11 10.88
C HIS A 14 -29.42 18.50 10.77
N ILE A 15 -29.01 19.54 11.49
CA ILE A 15 -27.58 19.95 11.53
C ILE A 15 -26.72 18.81 12.06
N SER A 16 -27.14 18.16 13.14
CA SER A 16 -26.35 17.08 13.74
C SER A 16 -26.12 15.90 12.77
N VAL A 17 -27.14 15.54 11.99
CA VAL A 17 -27.07 14.46 11.00
C VAL A 17 -26.17 14.85 9.83
N GLU A 18 -26.35 16.04 9.26
CA GLU A 18 -25.51 16.51 8.15
C GLU A 18 -24.04 16.63 8.56
N LEU A 19 -23.77 17.09 9.78
CA LEU A 19 -22.42 17.27 10.29
C LEU A 19 -21.76 15.90 10.54
N LEU A 20 -22.49 14.92 11.07
CA LEU A 20 -22.03 13.53 11.22
C LEU A 20 -21.73 12.87 9.88
N GLU A 21 -22.58 13.09 8.87
CA GLU A 21 -22.35 12.57 7.52
C GLU A 21 -21.15 13.22 6.85
N ALA A 22 -21.00 14.55 6.99
CA ALA A 22 -19.85 15.28 6.47
C ALA A 22 -18.54 14.77 7.10
N MET A 23 -18.51 14.59 8.42
CA MET A 23 -17.34 14.03 9.12
C MET A 23 -17.02 12.60 8.66
N ARG A 24 -18.03 11.75 8.47
CA ARG A 24 -17.84 10.39 7.96
C ARG A 24 -17.26 10.39 6.54
N ARG A 25 -17.74 11.28 5.66
CA ARG A 25 -17.21 11.42 4.29
C ARG A 25 -15.76 11.91 4.29
N SER A 26 -15.41 12.87 5.14
CA SER A 26 -14.04 13.37 5.28
C SER A 26 -13.08 12.30 5.82
N GLN A 27 -13.51 11.47 6.77
CA GLN A 27 -12.69 10.36 7.27
C GLN A 27 -12.48 9.27 6.21
N ALA A 28 -13.47 8.96 5.38
CA ALA A 28 -13.33 8.00 4.30
C ALA A 28 -12.33 8.45 3.20
N GLN A 29 -12.19 9.76 3.00
CA GLN A 29 -11.21 10.35 2.08
C GLN A 29 -9.77 10.38 2.64
N LEU A 30 -9.62 10.22 3.96
CA LEU A 30 -8.34 10.09 4.66
C LEU A 30 -7.86 8.64 4.74
N ALA A 31 -8.40 7.73 3.92
CA ALA A 31 -7.72 6.46 3.67
C ALA A 31 -6.27 6.79 3.31
N PRO A 32 -5.27 6.32 4.10
CA PRO A 32 -3.89 6.70 3.87
C PRO A 32 -3.55 6.35 2.42
N PRO A 33 -2.84 7.23 1.69
CA PRO A 33 -2.34 6.86 0.38
C PRO A 33 -1.64 5.52 0.56
N ALA A 34 -2.07 4.51 -0.20
CA ALA A 34 -1.50 3.17 -0.12
C ALA A 34 0.01 3.34 -0.04
N ALA A 35 0.61 2.89 1.08
CA ALA A 35 2.02 3.10 1.35
C ALA A 35 2.79 2.75 0.07
N PRO A 36 3.75 3.60 -0.38
CA PRO A 36 4.45 3.35 -1.62
C PRO A 36 4.96 1.92 -1.56
N SER A 37 4.49 1.07 -2.47
CA SER A 37 4.78 -0.36 -2.45
C SER A 37 6.30 -0.52 -2.40
N GLU A 38 6.83 -0.92 -1.25
CA GLU A 38 8.26 -0.89 -1.01
C GLU A 38 8.92 -1.91 -1.97
N LEU A 39 9.71 -1.40 -2.92
CA LEU A 39 10.37 -2.22 -3.91
C LEU A 39 11.70 -2.71 -3.36
N LEU A 40 11.78 -4.00 -3.07
CA LEU A 40 12.97 -4.63 -2.52
C LEU A 40 14.02 -4.81 -3.62
N THR A 41 15.27 -4.47 -3.30
CA THR A 41 16.42 -4.82 -4.15
C THR A 41 16.72 -6.30 -4.06
N THR A 42 17.40 -6.84 -5.07
CA THR A 42 17.93 -8.21 -5.03
C THR A 42 18.84 -8.48 -3.82
N GLN A 43 19.56 -7.48 -3.33
CA GLN A 43 20.38 -7.60 -2.12
C GLN A 43 19.52 -7.75 -0.86
N MET A 44 18.46 -6.95 -0.74
CA MET A 44 17.51 -7.07 0.39
C MET A 44 16.80 -8.42 0.38
N VAL A 45 16.33 -8.87 -0.79
CA VAL A 45 15.70 -10.19 -0.94
C VAL A 45 16.69 -11.30 -0.59
N ALA A 46 17.94 -11.20 -1.05
CA ALA A 46 19.00 -12.16 -0.73
C ALA A 46 19.26 -12.25 0.78
N ALA A 47 19.32 -11.09 1.46
CA ALA A 47 19.49 -11.02 2.91
C ALA A 47 18.30 -11.66 3.65
N ARG A 48 17.06 -11.32 3.27
CA ARG A 48 15.84 -11.88 3.87
C ARG A 48 15.75 -13.40 3.67
N LEU A 49 16.10 -13.91 2.49
CA LEU A 49 16.11 -15.36 2.19
C LEU A 49 17.34 -16.10 2.74
N ARG A 50 18.35 -15.39 3.27
CA ARG A 50 19.67 -15.93 3.63
C ARG A 50 20.32 -16.71 2.47
N ARG A 51 20.20 -16.18 1.25
CA ARG A 51 20.78 -16.77 0.02
C ARG A 51 21.69 -15.76 -0.67
N CYS A 52 22.52 -16.25 -1.60
CA CYS A 52 23.34 -15.36 -2.41
C CYS A 52 22.51 -14.67 -3.52
N THR A 53 22.91 -13.46 -3.89
CA THR A 53 22.25 -12.65 -4.93
C THR A 53 22.19 -13.35 -6.29
N LYS A 54 23.20 -14.16 -6.63
CA LYS A 54 23.21 -15.00 -7.85
C LYS A 54 22.03 -15.97 -7.88
N THR A 55 21.66 -16.54 -6.75
CA THR A 55 20.51 -17.46 -6.64
C THR A 55 19.19 -16.71 -6.79
N VAL A 56 19.07 -15.52 -6.19
CA VAL A 56 17.88 -14.66 -6.37
C VAL A 56 17.71 -14.27 -7.84
N ASN A 57 18.79 -13.83 -8.51
CA ASN A 57 18.76 -13.51 -9.95
C ASN A 57 18.39 -14.73 -10.81
N ARG A 58 18.81 -15.94 -10.40
CA ARG A 58 18.39 -17.18 -11.06
C ARG A 58 16.89 -17.41 -10.92
N TYR A 59 16.33 -17.22 -9.72
CA TYR A 59 14.88 -17.37 -9.50
C TYR A 59 14.08 -16.40 -10.37
N ILE A 60 14.52 -15.16 -10.47
CA ILE A 60 13.90 -14.14 -11.33
C ILE A 60 13.97 -14.56 -12.80
N ARG A 61 15.15 -14.95 -13.30
CA ARG A 61 15.33 -15.39 -14.69
C ARG A 61 14.56 -16.66 -15.04
N SER A 62 14.36 -17.55 -14.07
CA SER A 62 13.57 -18.77 -14.24
C SER A 62 12.06 -18.56 -14.11
N GLY A 63 11.60 -17.32 -13.83
CA GLY A 63 10.19 -17.00 -13.64
C GLY A 63 9.61 -17.45 -12.30
N LYS A 64 10.43 -17.92 -11.35
CA LYS A 64 9.99 -18.36 -10.02
C LYS A 64 9.70 -17.20 -9.08
N LEU A 65 10.41 -16.08 -9.26
CA LEU A 65 10.24 -14.87 -8.47
C LEU A 65 9.93 -13.72 -9.43
N HIS A 66 8.78 -13.09 -9.27
CA HIS A 66 8.40 -11.95 -10.09
C HIS A 66 9.19 -10.70 -9.66
N ALA A 67 9.75 -10.01 -10.66
CA ALA A 67 10.51 -8.78 -10.46
C ALA A 67 10.41 -7.88 -11.69
N ALA A 68 10.37 -6.57 -11.48
CA ALA A 68 10.54 -5.58 -12.53
C ALA A 68 12.03 -5.31 -12.73
N ASN A 69 12.49 -5.26 -13.97
CA ASN A 69 13.87 -4.86 -14.29
C ASN A 69 13.90 -3.39 -14.70
N TYR A 70 14.56 -2.56 -13.87
CA TYR A 70 14.76 -1.14 -14.16
C TYR A 70 16.12 -0.85 -14.80
N GLY A 71 16.95 -1.88 -14.98
CA GLY A 71 18.26 -1.79 -15.62
C GLY A 71 18.25 -2.21 -17.09
N SER A 72 19.43 -2.20 -17.70
CA SER A 72 19.62 -2.72 -19.07
C SER A 72 19.76 -4.25 -19.06
N PRO A 73 19.59 -4.93 -20.20
CA PRO A 73 19.84 -6.38 -20.28
C PRO A 73 21.26 -6.78 -19.84
N ALA A 74 22.26 -5.92 -20.09
CA ALA A 74 23.65 -6.13 -19.68
C ALA A 74 23.90 -5.81 -18.18
N LYS A 75 23.12 -4.90 -17.59
CA LYS A 75 23.20 -4.51 -16.17
C LYS A 75 21.79 -4.46 -15.59
N ALA A 76 21.24 -5.64 -15.28
CA ALA A 76 19.91 -5.75 -14.72
C ALA A 76 19.85 -5.18 -13.30
N ASP A 77 18.84 -4.35 -13.03
CA ASP A 77 18.50 -3.86 -11.69
C ASP A 77 17.09 -4.33 -11.36
N TYR A 78 17.01 -5.54 -10.82
CA TYR A 78 15.73 -6.15 -10.49
C TYR A 78 15.17 -5.61 -9.17
N ARG A 79 13.89 -5.26 -9.19
CA ARG A 79 13.10 -4.79 -8.06
C ARG A 79 11.92 -5.73 -7.86
N VAL A 80 11.79 -6.22 -6.63
CA VAL A 80 10.79 -7.22 -6.26
C VAL A 80 9.78 -6.53 -5.36
N SER A 81 8.48 -6.70 -5.62
CA SER A 81 7.46 -6.19 -4.71
C SER A 81 7.46 -7.01 -3.41
N GLU A 82 7.09 -6.40 -2.28
CA GLU A 82 6.96 -7.16 -1.03
C GLU A 82 5.94 -8.30 -1.17
N LYS A 83 4.86 -8.09 -1.93
CA LYS A 83 3.85 -9.12 -2.21
C LYS A 83 4.48 -10.34 -2.90
N ASP A 84 5.19 -10.13 -4.00
CA ASP A 84 5.84 -11.22 -4.75
C ASP A 84 6.88 -11.95 -3.88
N PHE A 85 7.59 -11.21 -3.03
CA PHE A 85 8.52 -11.80 -2.06
C PHE A 85 7.78 -12.71 -1.06
N HIS A 86 6.69 -12.24 -0.47
CA HIS A 86 5.91 -13.02 0.51
C HIS A 86 5.27 -14.26 -0.12
N ASP A 87 4.71 -14.12 -1.32
CA ASP A 87 4.12 -15.24 -2.08
C ASP A 87 5.20 -16.30 -2.38
N PHE A 88 6.38 -15.87 -2.82
CA PHE A 88 7.51 -16.78 -3.04
C PHE A 88 7.98 -17.46 -1.75
N TYR A 89 8.09 -16.71 -0.65
CA TYR A 89 8.53 -17.24 0.64
C TYR A 89 7.56 -18.29 1.19
N ALA A 90 6.25 -18.03 1.11
CA ALA A 90 5.22 -18.94 1.58
C ALA A 90 5.23 -20.29 0.81
N MET A 91 5.54 -20.27 -0.48
CA MET A 91 5.59 -21.48 -1.33
C MET A 91 6.88 -22.29 -1.18
N ASN A 92 8.01 -21.67 -0.83
CA ASN A 92 9.33 -22.29 -0.96
C ASN A 92 10.14 -22.40 0.34
N CYS A 93 9.71 -21.73 1.43
CA CYS A 93 10.47 -21.65 2.68
C CYS A 93 9.66 -22.08 3.92
N ARG A 94 8.58 -22.83 3.72
CA ARG A 94 7.85 -23.52 4.78
C ARG A 94 8.43 -24.89 5.09
#